data_AF-A0A1G8E2B4-F1
#
_entry.id   AF-A0A1G8E2B4-F1
#
_cell.length_a   1.000
_cell.length_b   1.000
_cell.length_c   1.000
_cell.angle_alpha   90.00
_cell.angle_beta   90.00
_cell.angle_gamma   90.00
#
_symmetry.space_group_name_H-M   'P 1'
#
loop_
_entity.id
_entity.type
_entity.pdbx_description
1 polymer ?
#
loop_
_entity_poly.entity_id
_entity_poly.type
_entity_poly.pdbx_seq_one_letter_code
_entity_poly.pdbx_strand_id
1 'polypeptide(L)'
;MDQPVYLRRLLRQKVLLIIGAVVAIIAGLLAGFTIQNGEIVPRADKVYTASGTVLLTSPNPQYFQVEVPGVTQALPAAGDPAAAQELIVQESTPINLASNAIVLAYLASSDQITADVESVVGELSDGEAIAAVSRTTQPTGDETFPGRLTLPLLDIAATALSPDRAEELATAATTAFETMVTTSQDELGVAEDIRLNLDVLNVPVADEGEGSNPAIPVVVVAVGVFLLFVAAALILEAVRDRRRTRNGEPDDSDDDTDSADEDDAVASAPADADEFTVADDRELAPVGASAPLDESAPARSARRRARAPRVDSSVNAFAGAPADASHND
;
A
#
# COMPACT_ATOMS: atom_id res chain seq x y z
N MET A 1 41.08 16.20 4.24
CA MET A 1 39.78 16.29 3.54
C MET A 1 39.37 17.74 3.51
N ASP A 2 39.38 18.36 2.32
CA ASP A 2 38.99 19.76 2.18
C ASP A 2 37.53 19.95 2.52
N GLN A 3 37.28 20.75 3.56
CA GLN A 3 35.93 21.10 3.94
C GLN A 3 35.36 22.00 2.84
N PRO A 4 34.21 21.65 2.23
CA PRO A 4 33.74 22.35 1.05
C PRO A 4 33.50 23.84 1.32
N VAL A 5 33.84 24.69 0.36
CA VAL A 5 33.76 26.16 0.47
C VAL A 5 32.35 26.64 0.88
N TYR A 6 31.30 25.93 0.47
CA TYR A 6 29.92 26.22 0.83
C TYR A 6 29.63 26.05 2.34
N LEU A 7 30.22 25.05 2.99
CA LEU A 7 30.06 24.83 4.44
C LEU A 7 30.71 25.93 5.26
N ARG A 8 31.90 26.40 4.85
CA ARG A 8 32.59 27.52 5.51
C ARG A 8 31.78 28.83 5.40
N ARG A 9 31.18 29.09 4.23
CA ARG A 9 30.29 30.25 4.04
C ARG A 9 29.06 30.18 4.94
N LEU A 10 28.42 29.00 5.03
CA LEU A 10 27.25 28.81 5.88
C LEU A 10 27.60 28.99 7.38
N LEU A 11 28.74 28.44 7.81
CA LEU A 11 29.22 28.55 9.19
C LEU A 11 29.65 29.97 9.60
N ARG A 12 29.82 30.91 8.66
CA ARG A 12 30.06 32.32 9.00
C ARG A 12 28.78 33.02 9.46
N GLN A 13 27.62 32.50 9.09
CA GLN A 13 26.30 33.05 9.41
C GLN A 13 25.55 32.23 10.48
N LYS A 14 26.27 31.75 11.52
CA LYS A 14 25.68 30.90 12.57
C LYS A 14 24.45 31.51 13.23
N VAL A 15 24.46 32.83 13.47
CA VAL A 15 23.34 33.54 14.10
C VAL A 15 22.07 33.44 13.23
N LEU A 16 22.19 33.64 11.92
CA LEU A 16 21.05 33.54 11.00
C LEU A 16 20.50 32.11 10.94
N LEU A 17 21.38 31.10 10.91
CA LEU A 17 20.97 29.69 10.92
C LEU A 17 20.27 29.30 12.23
N ILE A 18 20.78 29.76 13.38
CA ILE A 18 20.16 29.48 14.68
C ILE A 18 18.78 30.12 14.76
N ILE A 19 18.65 31.39 14.34
CA ILE A 19 17.34 32.07 14.29
C ILE A 19 16.40 31.32 13.33
N GLY A 20 16.89 30.96 12.15
CA GLY A 20 16.12 30.19 11.16
C GLY A 20 15.66 28.83 11.70
N ALA A 21 16.52 28.13 12.44
CA ALA A 21 16.18 26.86 13.09
C ALA A 21 15.10 27.03 14.15
N VAL A 22 15.21 28.04 15.01
CA VAL A 22 14.19 28.34 16.04
C VAL A 22 12.85 28.70 15.39
N VAL A 23 12.86 29.56 14.37
CA VAL A 23 11.64 29.93 13.63
C VAL A 23 11.04 28.73 12.92
N ALA A 24 11.86 27.87 12.32
CA ALA A 24 11.41 26.64 11.67
C ALA A 24 10.74 25.66 12.66
N ILE A 25 11.30 25.48 13.85
CA ILE A 25 10.71 24.64 14.90
C ILE A 25 9.36 25.21 15.33
N ILE A 26 9.28 26.53 15.58
CA ILE A 26 8.03 27.20 15.96
C ILE A 26 6.98 27.06 14.84
N ALA A 27 7.37 27.29 13.59
CA ALA A 27 6.47 27.16 12.44
C ALA A 27 5.98 25.72 12.24
N GLY A 28 6.86 24.73 12.41
CA GLY A 28 6.49 23.32 12.37
C GLY A 28 5.50 22.95 13.47
N LEU A 29 5.74 23.39 14.72
CA LEU A 29 4.82 23.18 15.83
C LEU A 29 3.45 23.83 15.56
N LEU A 30 3.42 25.07 15.07
CA LEU A 30 2.18 25.76 14.71
C LEU A 30 1.45 25.12 13.52
N ALA A 31 2.16 24.38 12.66
CA ALA A 31 1.54 23.66 11.55
C ALA A 31 0.84 22.38 12.02
N GLY A 32 1.49 21.61 12.90
CA GLY A 32 0.97 20.33 13.38
C GLY A 32 0.05 20.40 14.60
N PHE A 33 0.11 21.48 15.37
CA PHE A 33 -0.67 21.64 16.59
C PHE A 33 -1.48 22.93 16.58
N THR A 34 -2.68 22.86 17.16
CA THR A 34 -3.53 24.02 17.42
C THR A 34 -3.67 24.23 18.92
N ILE A 35 -3.77 25.49 19.35
CA ILE A 35 -3.97 25.82 20.76
C ILE A 35 -5.48 25.98 20.98
N GLN A 36 -6.09 25.00 21.62
CA GLN A 36 -7.50 25.04 22.01
C GLN A 36 -7.59 25.10 23.53
N ASN A 37 -8.26 26.12 24.07
CA ASN A 37 -8.47 26.31 25.51
C ASN A 37 -7.18 26.34 26.36
N GLY A 38 -6.05 26.76 25.78
CA GLY A 38 -4.75 26.79 26.46
C GLY A 38 -3.99 25.46 26.44
N GLU A 39 -4.54 24.41 25.84
CA GLU A 39 -3.88 23.13 25.62
C GLU A 39 -3.42 22.99 24.17
N ILE A 40 -2.28 22.30 23.98
CA ILE A 40 -1.71 22.02 22.67
C ILE A 40 -2.36 20.72 22.17
N VAL A 41 -3.30 20.83 21.23
CA VAL A 41 -4.01 19.69 20.66
C VAL A 41 -3.44 19.41 19.26
N PRO A 42 -3.12 18.15 18.91
CA PRO A 42 -2.70 17.81 17.55
C PRO A 42 -3.80 18.20 16.56
N ARG A 43 -3.39 18.76 15.43
CA ARG A 43 -4.31 19.21 14.37
C ARG A 43 -4.79 18.09 13.48
N ALA A 44 -4.04 16.99 13.43
CA ALA A 44 -4.44 15.76 12.76
C ALA A 44 -5.31 14.95 13.73
N ASP A 45 -6.51 14.60 13.30
CA ASP A 45 -7.36 13.68 14.04
C ASP A 45 -6.67 12.32 14.09
N LYS A 46 -6.65 11.71 15.28
CA LYS A 46 -6.09 10.38 15.43
C LYS A 46 -7.04 9.37 14.82
N VAL A 47 -6.53 8.59 13.87
CA VAL A 47 -7.30 7.49 13.27
C VAL A 47 -6.79 6.19 13.87
N TYR A 48 -7.71 5.41 14.44
CA TYR A 48 -7.45 4.09 14.97
C TYR A 48 -8.01 3.06 14.00
N THR A 49 -7.30 1.95 13.85
CA THR A 49 -7.70 0.82 13.01
C THR A 49 -7.76 -0.42 13.88
N ALA A 50 -8.88 -1.13 13.88
CA ALA A 50 -8.99 -2.45 14.48
C ALA A 50 -9.27 -3.49 13.38
N SER A 51 -8.70 -4.69 13.49
CA SER A 51 -8.90 -5.75 12.50
C SER A 51 -9.14 -7.12 13.13
N GLY A 52 -10.20 -7.79 12.70
CA GLY A 52 -10.45 -9.21 12.97
C GLY A 52 -9.93 -10.07 11.82
N THR A 53 -9.10 -11.05 12.13
CA THR A 53 -8.62 -12.07 11.18
C THR A 53 -9.54 -13.27 11.23
N VAL A 54 -10.09 -13.62 10.08
CA VAL A 54 -10.96 -14.78 9.86
C VAL A 54 -10.23 -15.79 8.98
N LEU A 55 -10.11 -17.02 9.45
CA LEU A 55 -9.61 -18.14 8.66
C LEU A 55 -10.76 -18.78 7.88
N LEU A 56 -10.58 -18.92 6.58
CA LEU A 56 -11.49 -19.64 5.72
C LEU A 56 -11.14 -21.13 5.74
N THR A 57 -12.06 -21.96 6.24
CA THR A 57 -11.84 -23.42 6.30
C THR A 57 -13.06 -24.20 5.82
N SER A 58 -12.93 -25.52 5.76
CA SER A 58 -14.01 -26.47 5.48
C SER A 58 -14.08 -27.48 6.63
N PRO A 59 -15.25 -28.02 7.00
CA PRO A 59 -15.41 -29.01 8.07
C PRO A 59 -14.55 -30.26 7.89
N ASN A 60 -14.28 -30.65 6.64
CA ASN A 60 -13.44 -31.78 6.29
C ASN A 60 -12.23 -31.30 5.49
N PRO A 61 -11.29 -30.58 6.12
CA PRO A 61 -10.16 -30.07 5.39
C PRO A 61 -9.22 -31.23 5.10
N GLN A 62 -9.14 -31.63 3.84
CA GLN A 62 -8.29 -32.74 3.42
C GLN A 62 -6.83 -32.29 3.26
N TYR A 63 -6.25 -31.72 4.33
CA TYR A 63 -4.88 -31.22 4.36
C TYR A 63 -3.82 -32.28 4.02
N PHE A 64 -4.20 -33.56 4.11
CA PHE A 64 -3.35 -34.71 3.81
C PHE A 64 -3.73 -35.46 2.51
N GLN A 65 -4.71 -34.97 1.75
CA GLN A 65 -5.03 -35.55 0.43
C GLN A 65 -4.40 -34.69 -0.66
N VAL A 66 -3.62 -35.34 -1.53
CA VAL A 66 -2.99 -34.71 -2.69
C VAL A 66 -3.90 -34.70 -3.92
N GLU A 67 -5.03 -35.43 -3.87
CA GLU A 67 -6.00 -35.55 -4.95
C GLU A 67 -7.37 -35.94 -4.35
N VAL A 68 -8.45 -35.26 -4.73
CA VAL A 68 -9.81 -35.68 -4.37
C VAL A 68 -10.22 -36.80 -5.33
N PRO A 69 -10.63 -37.98 -4.84
CA PRO A 69 -11.04 -39.07 -5.72
C PRO A 69 -12.21 -38.65 -6.62
N GLY A 70 -12.06 -38.81 -7.93
CA GLY A 70 -13.14 -38.55 -8.88
C GLY A 70 -14.37 -39.39 -8.57
N VAL A 71 -15.54 -38.78 -8.55
CA VAL A 71 -16.81 -39.48 -8.31
C VAL A 71 -17.36 -39.98 -9.64
N THR A 72 -17.69 -41.26 -9.70
CA THR A 72 -18.28 -41.88 -10.88
C THR A 72 -19.80 -41.83 -10.78
N GLN A 73 -20.47 -41.06 -11.64
CA GLN A 73 -21.93 -41.00 -11.68
C GLN A 73 -22.45 -41.86 -12.83
N ALA A 74 -23.33 -42.83 -12.52
CA ALA A 74 -24.00 -43.64 -13.53
C ALA A 74 -25.17 -42.83 -14.14
N LEU A 75 -25.20 -42.68 -15.47
CA LEU A 75 -26.37 -42.09 -16.13
C LEU A 75 -27.61 -43.00 -15.99
N PRO A 76 -28.82 -42.43 -15.88
CA PRO A 76 -30.05 -43.20 -15.96
C PRO A 76 -30.16 -43.81 -17.37
N ALA A 77 -30.03 -45.14 -17.46
CA ALA A 77 -30.21 -45.88 -18.69
C ALA A 77 -31.65 -45.72 -19.18
N ALA A 78 -31.84 -44.99 -20.28
CA ALA A 78 -33.13 -44.92 -20.95
C ALA A 78 -33.42 -46.26 -21.65
N GLY A 79 -34.05 -47.18 -20.93
CA GLY A 79 -34.87 -48.24 -21.52
C GLY A 79 -34.20 -49.58 -21.88
N ASP A 80 -32.92 -49.80 -21.61
CA ASP A 80 -32.29 -51.10 -21.85
C ASP A 80 -31.29 -51.49 -20.74
N PRO A 81 -31.54 -52.56 -19.96
CA PRO A 81 -30.64 -53.00 -18.88
C PRO A 81 -29.31 -53.61 -19.35
N ALA A 82 -29.08 -53.74 -20.67
CA ALA A 82 -27.86 -54.32 -21.23
C ALA A 82 -26.91 -53.32 -21.91
N ALA A 83 -27.28 -52.03 -22.02
CA ALA A 83 -26.42 -51.01 -22.60
C ALA A 83 -25.42 -50.50 -21.55
N ALA A 84 -24.13 -50.66 -21.84
CA ALA A 84 -23.03 -50.22 -21.00
C ALA A 84 -23.22 -48.76 -20.57
N GLN A 85 -23.37 -48.53 -19.26
CA GLN A 85 -23.44 -47.21 -18.67
C GLN A 85 -22.11 -46.51 -18.92
N GLU A 86 -22.11 -45.43 -19.71
CA GLU A 86 -20.95 -44.53 -19.77
C GLU A 86 -20.78 -43.88 -18.39
N LEU A 87 -19.64 -44.15 -17.76
CA LEU A 87 -19.28 -43.60 -16.48
C LEU A 87 -18.78 -42.17 -16.73
N ILE A 88 -19.55 -41.14 -16.38
CA ILE A 88 -18.99 -39.79 -16.35
C ILE A 88 -18.15 -39.71 -15.09
N VAL A 89 -16.82 -39.67 -15.27
CA VAL A 89 -15.89 -39.31 -14.20
C VAL A 89 -15.92 -37.79 -14.11
N GLN A 90 -16.55 -37.26 -13.06
CA GLN A 90 -16.46 -35.84 -12.81
C GLN A 90 -15.05 -35.55 -12.28
N GLU A 91 -14.26 -34.79 -13.06
CA GLU A 91 -12.92 -34.41 -12.64
C GLU A 91 -12.99 -33.58 -11.36
N SER A 92 -12.16 -33.96 -10.38
CA SER A 92 -12.00 -33.20 -9.15
C SER A 92 -11.58 -31.77 -9.48
N THR A 93 -12.47 -30.81 -9.23
CA THR A 93 -12.12 -29.39 -9.29
C THR A 93 -11.71 -28.93 -7.90
N PRO A 94 -10.42 -28.66 -7.63
CA PRO A 94 -9.99 -28.21 -6.32
C PRO A 94 -10.62 -26.85 -6.01
N ILE A 95 -11.31 -26.74 -4.86
CA ILE A 95 -11.79 -25.45 -4.36
C ILE A 95 -10.56 -24.65 -3.94
N ASN A 96 -10.20 -23.66 -4.76
CA ASN A 96 -9.09 -22.76 -4.44
C ASN A 96 -9.57 -21.69 -3.44
N LEU A 97 -9.53 -22.02 -2.15
CA LEU A 97 -9.92 -21.13 -1.07
C LEU A 97 -9.12 -19.82 -1.06
N ALA A 98 -7.85 -19.84 -1.49
CA ALA A 98 -7.03 -18.63 -1.55
C ALA A 98 -7.54 -17.65 -2.61
N SER A 99 -7.93 -18.13 -3.79
CA SER A 99 -8.59 -17.29 -4.81
C SER A 99 -9.95 -16.79 -4.35
N ASN A 100 -10.72 -17.63 -3.66
CA ASN A 100 -12.03 -17.25 -3.13
C ASN A 100 -11.93 -16.21 -2.00
N ALA A 101 -10.86 -16.22 -1.21
CA ALA A 101 -10.62 -15.23 -0.15
C ALA A 101 -10.63 -13.79 -0.68
N ILE A 102 -10.15 -13.57 -1.90
CA ILE A 102 -10.15 -12.24 -2.52
C ILE A 102 -11.59 -11.79 -2.83
N VAL A 103 -12.42 -12.69 -3.36
CA VAL A 103 -13.84 -12.40 -3.65
C VAL A 103 -14.60 -12.16 -2.35
N LEU A 104 -14.35 -13.00 -1.34
CA LEU A 104 -14.96 -12.87 -0.02
C LEU A 104 -14.54 -11.56 0.68
N ALA A 105 -13.31 -11.09 0.48
CA ALA A 105 -12.88 -9.77 0.97
C ALA A 105 -13.66 -8.62 0.33
N TYR A 106 -13.92 -8.72 -0.98
CA TYR A 106 -14.75 -7.74 -1.66
C TYR A 106 -16.20 -7.76 -1.13
N LEU A 107 -16.76 -8.94 -0.87
CA LEU A 107 -18.10 -9.07 -0.27
C LEU A 107 -18.14 -8.55 1.16
N ALA A 108 -17.11 -8.81 1.97
CA ALA A 108 -16.97 -8.27 3.33
C ALA A 108 -16.83 -6.74 3.36
N SER A 109 -16.40 -6.13 2.25
CA SER A 109 -16.29 -4.67 2.09
C SER A 109 -17.50 -4.04 1.38
N SER A 110 -18.59 -4.78 1.22
CA SER A 110 -19.75 -4.34 0.43
C SER A 110 -20.68 -3.39 1.20
N ASP A 111 -21.46 -2.58 0.46
CA ASP A 111 -22.47 -1.69 1.02
C ASP A 111 -23.51 -2.43 1.89
N GLN A 112 -23.76 -3.71 1.59
CA GLN A 112 -24.65 -4.56 2.38
C GLN A 112 -24.09 -4.77 3.79
N ILE A 113 -22.81 -5.14 3.90
CA ILE A 113 -22.16 -5.31 5.21
C ILE A 113 -22.11 -3.98 5.96
N THR A 114 -21.82 -2.87 5.27
CA THR A 114 -21.87 -1.54 5.88
C THR A 114 -23.26 -1.24 6.45
N ALA A 115 -24.33 -1.48 5.69
CA ALA A 115 -25.69 -1.25 6.16
C ALA A 115 -26.07 -2.16 7.34
N ASP A 116 -25.66 -3.42 7.30
CA ASP A 116 -25.89 -4.38 8.40
C ASP A 116 -25.15 -3.93 9.67
N VAL A 117 -23.93 -3.43 9.55
CA VAL A 117 -23.17 -2.87 10.67
C VAL A 117 -23.84 -1.61 11.22
N GLU A 118 -24.22 -0.66 10.36
CA GLU A 118 -24.92 0.57 10.77
C GLU A 118 -26.24 0.28 11.49
N SER A 119 -26.93 -0.80 11.12
CA SER A 119 -28.16 -1.24 11.78
C SER A 119 -27.94 -1.66 13.25
N VAL A 120 -26.73 -2.12 13.58
CA VAL A 120 -26.35 -2.61 14.91
C VAL A 120 -25.68 -1.50 15.74
N VAL A 121 -24.73 -0.77 15.14
CA VAL A 121 -23.84 0.16 15.87
C VAL A 121 -24.13 1.64 15.58
N GLY A 122 -25.08 1.94 14.70
CA GLY A 122 -25.41 3.29 14.23
C GLY A 122 -24.66 3.71 12.96
N GLU A 123 -25.15 4.76 12.30
CA GLU A 123 -24.61 5.33 11.06
C GLU A 123 -23.11 5.66 11.19
N LEU A 124 -22.35 5.39 10.12
CA LEU A 124 -20.93 5.72 10.08
C LEU A 124 -20.72 7.23 9.96
N SER A 125 -19.83 7.76 10.80
CA SER A 125 -19.44 9.17 10.80
C SER A 125 -18.26 9.43 9.85
N ASP A 126 -17.99 10.72 9.60
CA ASP A 126 -16.83 11.12 8.80
C ASP A 126 -15.52 10.60 9.42
N GLY A 127 -14.75 9.83 8.64
CA GLY A 127 -13.50 9.19 9.10
C GLY A 127 -13.68 7.76 9.61
N GLU A 128 -14.92 7.26 9.67
CA GLU A 128 -15.20 5.84 9.87
C GLU A 128 -15.29 5.12 8.53
N ALA A 129 -14.72 3.92 8.46
CA ALA A 129 -14.78 3.08 7.28
C ALA A 129 -14.61 1.61 7.67
N ILE A 130 -15.18 0.73 6.85
CA ILE A 130 -15.03 -0.71 6.96
C ILE A 130 -14.39 -1.19 5.66
N ALA A 131 -13.36 -2.02 5.77
CA ALA A 131 -12.68 -2.60 4.64
C ALA A 131 -12.16 -3.98 5.00
N ALA A 132 -12.15 -4.89 4.03
CA ALA A 132 -11.61 -6.22 4.21
C ALA A 132 -10.55 -6.52 3.15
N VAL A 133 -9.51 -7.22 3.54
CA VAL A 133 -8.40 -7.61 2.68
C VAL A 133 -8.09 -9.08 2.85
N SER A 134 -7.85 -9.76 1.73
CA SER A 134 -7.31 -11.12 1.76
C SER A 134 -5.82 -11.05 2.12
N ARG A 135 -5.42 -11.78 3.16
CA ARG A 135 -4.01 -11.96 3.50
C ARG A 135 -3.57 -13.36 3.09
N THR A 136 -2.46 -13.41 2.37
CA THR A 136 -1.72 -14.65 2.21
C THR A 136 -0.53 -14.59 3.14
N THR A 137 -0.42 -15.55 4.06
CA THR A 137 0.85 -15.79 4.72
C THR A 137 1.75 -16.37 3.65
N GLN A 138 2.62 -15.57 3.03
CA GLN A 138 3.71 -16.15 2.24
C GLN A 138 4.65 -16.81 3.25
N PRO A 139 4.81 -18.14 3.27
CA PRO A 139 5.96 -18.71 3.93
C PRO A 139 7.18 -18.09 3.25
N THR A 140 8.19 -17.70 4.01
CA THR A 140 9.49 -17.32 3.44
C THR A 140 10.04 -18.57 2.77
N GLY A 141 9.68 -18.78 1.51
CA GLY A 141 9.96 -20.01 0.80
C GLY A 141 11.45 -20.11 0.52
N ASP A 142 12.05 -21.22 0.90
CA ASP A 142 13.39 -21.60 0.44
C ASP A 142 13.27 -22.68 -0.66
N GLU A 143 14.39 -23.08 -1.27
CA GLU A 143 14.41 -24.12 -2.30
C GLU A 143 13.89 -25.48 -1.79
N THR A 144 13.79 -25.66 -0.47
CA THR A 144 13.34 -26.89 0.19
C THR A 144 11.83 -26.87 0.45
N PHE A 145 11.27 -25.69 0.73
CA PHE A 145 9.86 -25.44 0.99
C PHE A 145 9.37 -24.33 0.06
N PRO A 146 8.83 -24.66 -1.13
CA PRO A 146 8.49 -23.70 -2.18
C PRO A 146 7.29 -22.77 -1.84
N GLY A 147 6.96 -22.58 -0.56
CA GLY A 147 6.04 -21.54 -0.11
C GLY A 147 4.58 -21.70 -0.57
N ARG A 148 4.17 -22.90 -1.01
CA ARG A 148 2.85 -23.10 -1.65
C ARG A 148 1.66 -23.12 -0.70
N LEU A 149 1.90 -23.08 0.61
CA LEU A 149 0.85 -23.06 1.62
C LEU A 149 0.46 -21.61 1.91
N THR A 150 -0.50 -21.08 1.15
CA THR A 150 -1.18 -19.83 1.49
C THR A 150 -2.38 -20.17 2.35
N LEU A 151 -2.36 -19.76 3.62
CA LEU A 151 -3.57 -19.80 4.43
C LEU A 151 -4.55 -18.77 3.88
N PRO A 152 -5.80 -19.15 3.55
CA PRO A 152 -6.82 -18.23 3.09
C PRO A 152 -7.34 -17.44 4.29
N LEU A 153 -6.63 -16.37 4.64
CA LEU A 153 -7.02 -15.47 5.72
C LEU A 153 -7.72 -14.25 5.15
N LEU A 154 -8.71 -13.77 5.88
CA LEU A 154 -9.43 -12.54 5.62
C LEU A 154 -9.26 -11.62 6.82
N ASP A 155 -8.71 -10.44 6.61
CA ASP A 155 -8.67 -9.40 7.63
C ASP A 155 -9.80 -8.41 7.36
N ILE A 156 -10.77 -8.35 8.26
CA ILE A 156 -11.86 -7.37 8.25
C ILE A 156 -11.47 -6.27 9.23
N ALA A 157 -11.20 -5.09 8.70
CA ALA A 157 -10.74 -3.93 9.45
C ALA A 157 -11.79 -2.82 9.44
N ALA A 158 -11.83 -2.08 10.54
CA ALA A 158 -12.57 -0.84 10.63
C ALA A 158 -11.68 0.29 11.14
N THR A 159 -11.89 1.49 10.63
CA THR A 159 -11.22 2.70 11.09
C THR A 159 -12.19 3.60 11.83
N ALA A 160 -11.75 4.29 12.88
CA ALA A 160 -12.54 5.29 13.59
C ALA A 160 -11.63 6.32 14.30
N LEU A 161 -12.24 7.40 14.80
CA LEU A 161 -11.52 8.44 15.57
C LEU A 161 -11.29 8.07 17.04
N SER A 162 -11.83 6.93 17.49
CA SER A 162 -11.59 6.40 18.83
C SER A 162 -11.31 4.88 18.77
N PRO A 163 -10.46 4.35 19.65
CA PRO A 163 -10.08 2.95 19.64
C PRO A 163 -11.29 2.03 19.90
N ASP A 164 -12.07 2.31 20.94
CA ASP A 164 -13.26 1.52 21.31
C ASP A 164 -14.26 1.43 20.14
N ARG A 165 -14.43 2.52 19.40
CA ARG A 165 -15.33 2.56 18.24
C ARG A 165 -14.80 1.76 17.06
N ALA A 166 -13.49 1.80 16.80
CA ALA A 166 -12.88 0.97 15.75
C ALA A 166 -13.05 -0.52 16.08
N GLU A 167 -12.86 -0.92 17.35
CA GLU A 167 -13.06 -2.30 17.81
C GLU A 167 -14.52 -2.75 17.69
N GLU A 168 -15.46 -1.89 18.10
CA GLU A 168 -16.91 -2.14 17.96
C GLU A 168 -17.30 -2.35 16.49
N LEU A 169 -16.85 -1.45 15.60
CA LEU A 169 -17.13 -1.52 14.17
C LEU A 169 -16.52 -2.78 13.54
N ALA A 170 -15.25 -3.11 13.84
CA ALA A 170 -14.59 -4.29 13.29
C ALA A 170 -15.26 -5.59 13.77
N THR A 171 -15.69 -5.62 15.03
CA THR A 171 -16.42 -6.76 15.60
C THR A 171 -17.78 -6.92 14.91
N ALA A 172 -18.55 -5.84 14.79
CA ALA A 172 -19.85 -5.85 14.11
C ALA A 172 -19.73 -6.26 12.64
N ALA A 173 -18.71 -5.74 11.93
CA ALA A 173 -18.45 -6.10 10.54
C ALA A 173 -18.11 -7.59 10.36
N THR A 174 -17.30 -8.14 11.26
CA THR A 174 -16.96 -9.58 11.25
C THR A 174 -18.21 -10.43 11.46
N THR A 175 -19.04 -10.10 12.46
CA THR A 175 -20.29 -10.82 12.72
C THR A 175 -21.31 -10.68 11.60
N ALA A 176 -21.45 -9.49 11.00
CA ALA A 176 -22.33 -9.26 9.87
C ALA A 176 -21.90 -10.11 8.66
N PHE A 177 -20.60 -10.16 8.38
CA PHE A 177 -20.05 -10.98 7.31
C PHE A 177 -20.29 -12.48 7.52
N GLU A 178 -20.05 -13.00 8.73
CA GLU A 178 -20.34 -14.40 9.08
C GLU A 178 -21.81 -14.75 8.90
N THR A 179 -22.69 -13.86 9.34
CA THR A 179 -24.15 -14.01 9.21
C THR A 179 -24.56 -14.04 7.74
N MET A 180 -24.04 -13.12 6.93
CA MET A 180 -24.30 -13.07 5.49
C MET A 180 -23.86 -14.36 4.78
N VAL A 181 -22.65 -14.86 5.07
CA VAL A 181 -22.13 -16.09 4.45
C VAL A 181 -22.97 -17.30 4.84
N THR A 182 -23.30 -17.43 6.13
CA THR A 182 -24.11 -18.55 6.63
C THR A 182 -25.51 -18.53 6.01
N THR A 183 -26.15 -17.37 5.99
CA THR A 183 -27.48 -17.19 5.39
C THR A 183 -27.45 -17.52 3.89
N SER A 184 -26.44 -17.05 3.16
CA SER A 184 -26.29 -17.34 1.73
C SER A 184 -26.11 -18.83 1.46
N GLN A 185 -25.37 -19.55 2.32
CA GLN A 185 -25.20 -21.00 2.20
C GLN A 185 -26.50 -21.76 2.51
N ASP A 186 -27.26 -21.30 3.48
CA ASP A 186 -28.57 -21.89 3.84
C ASP A 186 -29.58 -21.70 2.71
N GLU A 187 -29.68 -20.51 2.14
CA GLU A 187 -30.57 -20.21 1.00
C GLU A 187 -30.22 -21.03 -0.25
N LEU A 188 -28.93 -21.30 -0.45
CA LEU A 188 -28.45 -22.15 -1.54
C LEU A 188 -28.56 -23.66 -1.25
N GLY A 189 -28.97 -24.04 -0.03
CA GLY A 189 -29.09 -25.45 0.37
C GLY A 189 -27.76 -26.19 0.39
N VAL A 190 -26.65 -25.49 0.70
CA VAL A 190 -25.32 -26.10 0.79
C VAL A 190 -25.30 -27.07 1.98
N ALA A 191 -24.94 -28.33 1.74
CA ALA A 191 -24.86 -29.35 2.78
C ALA A 191 -23.77 -29.00 3.81
N GLU A 192 -24.03 -29.26 5.09
CA GLU A 192 -23.16 -28.83 6.21
C GLU A 192 -21.71 -29.29 6.07
N ASP A 193 -21.47 -30.48 5.52
CA ASP A 193 -20.15 -31.10 5.36
C ASP A 193 -19.28 -30.46 4.27
N ILE A 194 -19.86 -29.61 3.42
CA ILE A 194 -19.19 -28.89 2.34
C ILE A 194 -19.30 -27.37 2.48
N ARG A 195 -19.82 -26.86 3.59
CA ARG A 195 -19.89 -25.41 3.86
C ARG A 195 -18.50 -24.80 4.05
N LEU A 196 -18.38 -23.54 3.67
CA LEU A 196 -17.30 -22.68 4.14
C LEU A 196 -17.52 -22.39 5.61
N ASN A 197 -16.54 -22.70 6.44
CA ASN A 197 -16.51 -22.32 7.85
C ASN A 197 -15.59 -21.10 8.02
N LEU A 198 -16.02 -20.17 8.86
CA LEU A 198 -15.34 -18.91 9.15
C LEU A 198 -14.87 -18.97 10.61
N ASP A 199 -13.58 -19.18 10.82
CA ASP A 199 -13.00 -19.25 12.15
C ASP A 199 -12.31 -17.93 12.50
N VAL A 200 -12.89 -17.15 13.42
CA VAL A 200 -12.25 -15.92 13.93
C VAL A 200 -11.02 -16.29 14.75
N LEU A 201 -9.85 -15.86 14.27
CA LEU A 201 -8.56 -16.18 14.89
C LEU A 201 -8.19 -15.20 16.03
N ASN A 202 -8.67 -13.96 15.97
CA ASN A 202 -8.41 -12.95 16.98
C ASN A 202 -9.60 -12.01 17.15
N VAL A 203 -9.74 -11.50 18.38
CA VAL A 203 -10.62 -10.37 18.64
C VAL A 203 -9.99 -9.11 18.02
N PRO A 204 -10.76 -8.25 17.35
CA PRO A 204 -10.26 -6.98 16.85
C PRO A 204 -9.74 -6.12 18.02
N VAL A 205 -8.50 -5.65 17.91
CA VAL A 205 -7.89 -4.71 18.85
C VAL A 205 -7.44 -3.49 18.05
N ALA A 206 -7.76 -2.30 18.54
CA ALA A 206 -7.40 -1.06 17.88
C ALA A 206 -5.90 -0.77 18.02
N ASP A 207 -5.29 -0.38 16.91
CA ASP A 207 -3.94 0.18 16.86
C ASP A 207 -3.99 1.58 16.23
N GLU A 208 -2.98 2.42 16.49
CA GLU A 208 -2.87 3.73 15.85
C GLU A 208 -2.59 3.53 14.35
N GLY A 209 -3.50 4.00 13.50
CA GLY A 209 -3.46 3.77 12.06
C GLY A 209 -2.22 4.37 11.39
N GLU A 210 -1.71 3.66 10.38
CA GLU A 210 -0.57 4.11 9.58
C GLU A 210 -0.89 5.45 8.89
N GLY A 211 -0.16 6.51 9.24
CA GLY A 211 -0.39 7.86 8.73
C GLY A 211 -1.07 8.81 9.71
N SER A 212 -1.53 8.34 10.87
CA SER A 212 -2.01 9.18 11.97
C SER A 212 -0.88 9.91 12.73
N ASN A 213 0.35 9.94 12.18
CA ASN A 213 1.49 10.53 12.85
C ASN A 213 1.51 12.07 12.66
N PRO A 214 1.18 12.87 13.69
CA PRO A 214 1.16 14.33 13.59
C PRO A 214 2.55 14.92 13.31
N ALA A 215 3.62 14.14 13.44
CA ALA A 215 4.98 14.60 13.16
C ALA A 215 5.24 14.86 11.68
N ILE A 216 4.53 14.20 10.74
CA ILE A 216 4.83 14.33 9.30
C ILE A 216 4.66 15.78 8.83
N PRO A 217 3.49 16.45 9.02
CA PRO A 217 3.34 17.86 8.65
C PRO A 217 4.32 18.79 9.39
N VAL A 218 4.60 18.52 10.67
CA VAL A 218 5.54 19.30 11.49
C VAL A 218 6.93 19.29 10.87
N VAL A 219 7.44 18.11 10.52
CA VAL A 219 8.77 17.94 9.93
C VAL A 219 8.82 18.59 8.54
N VAL A 220 7.82 18.38 7.69
CA VAL A 220 7.77 18.96 6.34
C VAL A 220 7.81 20.49 6.40
N VAL A 221 6.99 21.12 7.26
CA VAL A 221 6.97 22.58 7.40
C VAL A 221 8.25 23.10 8.04
N ALA A 222 8.75 22.47 9.10
CA ALA A 222 10.00 22.88 9.75
C ALA A 222 11.18 22.82 8.78
N VAL A 223 11.35 21.70 8.06
CA VAL A 223 12.42 21.56 7.06
C VAL A 223 12.24 22.57 5.94
N GLY A 224 11.02 22.77 5.42
CA GLY A 224 10.75 23.76 4.37
C GLY A 224 11.12 25.18 4.77
N VAL A 225 10.71 25.63 5.96
CA VAL A 225 11.04 26.95 6.50
C VAL A 225 12.54 27.07 6.74
N PHE A 226 13.18 26.04 7.31
CA PHE A 226 14.62 26.05 7.55
C PHE A 226 15.43 26.18 6.25
N LEU A 227 15.04 25.44 5.21
CA LEU A 227 15.67 25.53 3.89
C LEU A 227 15.54 26.92 3.26
N LEU A 228 14.44 27.64 3.52
CA LEU A 228 14.28 29.04 3.09
C LEU A 228 15.33 29.94 3.76
N PHE A 229 15.59 29.77 5.06
CA PHE A 229 16.65 30.50 5.76
C PHE A 229 18.04 30.15 5.24
N VAL A 230 18.31 28.88 4.93
CA VAL A 230 19.56 28.45 4.30
C VAL A 230 19.74 29.14 2.94
N ALA A 231 18.70 29.18 2.10
CA ALA A 231 18.73 29.89 0.82
C ALA A 231 18.97 31.40 1.00
N ALA A 232 18.28 32.04 1.96
CA ALA A 232 18.48 33.45 2.28
C ALA A 232 19.91 33.74 2.75
N ALA A 233 20.51 32.86 3.56
CA ALA A 233 21.89 32.96 4.03
C ALA A 233 22.88 33.04 2.85
N LEU A 234 22.71 32.13 1.88
CA LEU A 234 23.55 32.04 0.68
C LEU A 234 23.39 33.27 -0.22
N ILE A 235 22.16 33.75 -0.39
CA ILE A 235 21.87 34.98 -1.16
C ILE A 235 22.52 36.19 -0.49
N LEU A 236 22.39 36.34 0.83
CA LEU A 236 23.00 37.43 1.59
C LEU A 236 24.53 37.43 1.49
N GLU A 237 25.16 36.26 1.57
CA GLU A 237 26.62 36.16 1.39
C GLU A 237 27.04 36.54 -0.03
N ALA A 238 26.32 36.05 -1.06
CA ALA A 238 26.60 36.39 -2.45
C ALA A 238 26.47 37.91 -2.72
N VAL A 239 25.49 38.57 -2.09
CA VAL A 239 25.34 40.03 -2.18
C VAL A 239 26.46 40.75 -1.43
N ARG A 240 26.89 40.25 -0.27
CA ARG A 240 27.96 40.84 0.53
C ARG A 240 29.32 40.75 -0.17
N ASP A 241 29.63 39.62 -0.78
CA ASP A 241 30.86 39.43 -1.55
C ASP A 241 30.90 40.34 -2.78
N ARG A 242 29.78 40.51 -3.49
CA ARG A 242 29.68 41.48 -4.60
C ARG A 242 29.88 42.93 -4.16
N ARG A 243 29.53 43.29 -2.92
CA ARG A 243 29.77 44.65 -2.40
C ARG A 243 31.22 44.88 -2.01
N ARG A 244 31.90 43.86 -1.46
CA ARG A 244 33.33 43.93 -1.13
C ARG A 244 34.18 44.13 -2.39
N THR A 245 33.92 43.39 -3.45
CA THR A 245 34.64 43.57 -4.72
C THR A 245 34.37 44.90 -5.40
N ARG A 246 33.19 45.50 -5.18
CA ARG A 246 32.82 46.79 -5.79
C ARG A 246 33.34 48.00 -5.03
N ASN A 247 33.54 47.88 -3.72
CA ASN A 247 34.09 48.96 -2.89
C ASN A 247 35.61 49.05 -2.91
N GLY A 248 36.29 48.16 -3.64
CA GLY A 248 37.66 48.36 -4.13
C GLY A 248 38.58 49.09 -3.16
N GLU A 249 38.90 48.47 -2.03
CA GLU A 249 40.24 48.70 -1.49
C GLU A 249 41.18 48.00 -2.47
N PRO A 250 42.01 48.76 -3.23
CA PRO A 250 43.11 48.14 -3.94
C PRO A 250 43.95 47.41 -2.89
N ASP A 251 44.12 46.12 -3.12
CA ASP A 251 45.05 45.28 -2.40
C ASP A 251 46.44 45.82 -2.74
N ASP A 252 46.93 46.80 -1.96
CA ASP A 252 48.34 47.21 -1.89
C ASP A 252 49.15 46.05 -1.25
N SER A 253 49.06 44.86 -1.84
CA SER A 253 50.01 43.78 -1.62
C SER A 253 51.14 43.94 -2.64
N ASP A 254 51.89 45.02 -2.46
CA ASP A 254 53.33 45.03 -2.70
C ASP A 254 53.94 43.99 -1.74
N ASP A 255 54.17 42.76 -2.22
CA ASP A 255 55.22 41.93 -1.63
C ASP A 255 55.84 41.04 -2.72
N ASP A 256 56.94 41.57 -3.22
CA ASP A 256 58.08 40.91 -3.82
C ASP A 256 58.22 39.41 -3.47
N THR A 257 58.14 38.54 -4.48
CA THR A 257 58.97 37.34 -4.52
C THR A 257 59.45 37.12 -5.94
N ASP A 258 60.43 37.95 -6.26
CA ASP A 258 61.75 37.53 -6.73
C ASP A 258 61.79 36.30 -7.62
N SER A 259 62.00 36.61 -8.90
CA SER A 259 62.34 35.67 -9.96
C SER A 259 63.86 35.53 -9.96
N ALA A 260 64.41 34.47 -9.36
CA ALA A 260 65.80 34.10 -9.59
C ALA A 260 66.08 32.62 -9.32
N ASP A 261 66.85 32.05 -10.25
CA ASP A 261 67.74 30.89 -10.15
C ASP A 261 67.11 29.49 -10.14
N GLU A 262 67.18 28.77 -11.27
CA GLU A 262 68.34 28.09 -11.87
C GLU A 262 68.51 26.66 -11.34
N ASP A 263 68.51 25.73 -12.31
CA ASP A 263 69.19 24.44 -12.37
C ASP A 263 69.63 23.76 -11.06
N ASP A 264 69.03 22.59 -10.78
CA ASP A 264 69.91 21.43 -10.60
C ASP A 264 69.24 20.10 -10.98
N ALA A 265 69.91 19.42 -11.90
CA ALA A 265 69.58 18.10 -12.37
C ALA A 265 70.38 17.07 -11.57
N VAL A 266 69.73 16.18 -10.83
CA VAL A 266 70.37 14.92 -10.44
C VAL A 266 69.39 13.76 -10.52
N ALA A 267 69.64 12.92 -11.50
CA ALA A 267 69.09 11.57 -11.61
C ALA A 267 69.65 10.67 -10.51
N SER A 268 68.80 9.82 -9.92
CA SER A 268 69.17 8.48 -9.42
C SER A 268 67.91 7.64 -9.21
N ALA A 269 67.77 6.59 -10.02
CA ALA A 269 66.91 5.43 -9.79
C ALA A 269 67.66 4.39 -8.90
N PRO A 270 67.17 3.15 -8.75
CA PRO A 270 65.94 2.70 -8.07
C PRO A 270 66.30 1.77 -6.89
N ALA A 271 65.33 1.41 -6.05
CA ALA A 271 65.45 0.22 -5.19
C ALA A 271 64.08 -0.40 -4.90
N ASP A 272 64.00 -1.67 -5.29
CA ASP A 272 62.94 -2.63 -5.07
C ASP A 272 62.57 -2.79 -3.59
N ALA A 273 61.28 -2.99 -3.34
CA ALA A 273 60.82 -3.90 -2.29
C ALA A 273 59.45 -4.44 -2.71
N ASP A 274 59.44 -5.76 -2.87
CA ASP A 274 58.35 -6.62 -3.27
C ASP A 274 57.13 -6.61 -2.32
N GLU A 275 56.09 -7.30 -2.81
CA GLU A 275 55.29 -8.25 -2.01
C GLU A 275 54.04 -7.70 -1.29
N PHE A 276 52.88 -7.87 -1.92
CA PHE A 276 51.97 -8.99 -1.61
C PHE A 276 50.66 -8.91 -2.42
N THR A 277 50.37 -9.98 -3.14
CA THR A 277 49.16 -10.22 -3.94
C THR A 277 48.10 -10.99 -3.14
N VAL A 278 46.84 -10.51 -3.13
CA VAL A 278 45.59 -11.28 -2.98
C VAL A 278 44.51 -10.45 -3.69
N ALA A 279 44.09 -10.71 -4.93
CA ALA A 279 43.23 -11.79 -5.43
C ALA A 279 41.87 -11.89 -4.71
N ASP A 280 40.87 -11.11 -5.15
CA ASP A 280 39.49 -11.62 -5.35
C ASP A 280 38.66 -10.64 -6.21
N ASP A 281 39.00 -10.51 -7.50
CA ASP A 281 38.07 -9.96 -8.49
C ASP A 281 37.11 -11.09 -8.91
N ARG A 282 36.07 -11.30 -8.12
CA ARG A 282 34.91 -12.08 -8.54
C ARG A 282 34.00 -11.21 -9.41
N GLU A 283 34.22 -11.37 -10.70
CA GLU A 283 33.22 -11.51 -11.75
C GLU A 283 31.78 -11.74 -11.20
N LEU A 284 31.00 -10.66 -11.14
CA LEU A 284 29.54 -10.74 -11.12
C LEU A 284 29.03 -10.35 -12.51
N ALA A 285 28.91 -11.36 -13.35
CA ALA A 285 28.10 -11.31 -14.55
C ALA A 285 26.62 -11.09 -14.17
N PRO A 286 25.90 -10.15 -14.80
CA PRO A 286 24.45 -10.20 -14.82
C PRO A 286 24.00 -11.27 -15.81
N VAL A 287 23.73 -12.47 -15.29
CA VAL A 287 22.99 -13.52 -15.99
C VAL A 287 21.50 -13.18 -15.88
N GLY A 288 20.79 -13.10 -17.01
CA GLY A 288 19.32 -13.14 -17.03
C GLY A 288 18.58 -12.06 -17.81
N ALA A 289 19.11 -11.58 -18.93
CA ALA A 289 18.27 -10.94 -19.96
C ALA A 289 17.59 -12.03 -20.80
N SER A 290 16.44 -12.54 -20.36
CA SER A 290 15.53 -13.28 -21.24
C SER A 290 14.70 -12.29 -22.04
N ALA A 291 14.86 -12.39 -23.35
CA ALA A 291 14.20 -11.62 -24.38
C ALA A 291 12.65 -11.63 -24.27
N PRO A 292 11.97 -10.53 -24.59
CA PRO A 292 10.59 -10.59 -25.06
C PRO A 292 10.58 -11.06 -26.52
N LEU A 293 9.82 -12.13 -26.78
CA LEU A 293 9.40 -12.52 -28.12
C LEU A 293 8.45 -11.44 -28.66
N ASP A 294 8.93 -10.79 -29.71
CA ASP A 294 8.21 -9.86 -30.57
C ASP A 294 7.55 -10.69 -31.68
N GLU A 295 6.22 -10.85 -31.66
CA GLU A 295 5.47 -11.10 -32.88
C GLU A 295 4.01 -10.67 -32.76
N SER A 296 3.56 -9.94 -33.79
CA SER A 296 2.18 -9.61 -34.16
C SER A 296 1.48 -8.41 -33.51
N ALA A 297 1.93 -7.22 -33.89
CA ALA A 297 1.07 -6.03 -33.98
C ALA A 297 0.40 -5.96 -35.38
N PRO A 298 -0.94 -5.80 -35.47
CA PRO A 298 -1.56 -5.22 -36.64
C PRO A 298 -1.92 -3.74 -36.43
N ALA A 299 -1.35 -2.93 -37.32
CA ALA A 299 -1.95 -1.77 -37.99
C ALA A 299 -2.84 -0.80 -37.19
N ARG A 300 -2.23 0.36 -36.91
CA ARG A 300 -2.91 1.64 -36.68
C ARG A 300 -3.91 1.93 -37.81
N SER A 301 -5.19 2.00 -37.48
CA SER A 301 -6.19 2.69 -38.28
C SER A 301 -6.75 3.87 -37.50
N ALA A 302 -6.36 5.06 -37.93
CA ALA A 302 -6.95 6.32 -37.51
C ALA A 302 -8.39 6.38 -38.03
N ARG A 303 -9.39 6.47 -37.13
CA ARG A 303 -10.74 6.91 -37.51
C ARG A 303 -11.44 7.66 -36.38
N ARG A 304 -11.53 8.98 -36.62
CA ARG A 304 -12.71 9.83 -36.43
C ARG A 304 -13.37 9.86 -35.05
N ARG A 305 -13.12 10.99 -34.37
CA ARG A 305 -14.13 11.69 -33.56
C ARG A 305 -15.45 11.75 -34.31
N ALA A 306 -16.46 11.03 -33.82
CA ALA A 306 -17.86 11.24 -34.15
C ALA A 306 -18.62 11.47 -32.85
N ARG A 307 -19.11 12.71 -32.75
CA ARG A 307 -20.06 13.27 -31.80
C ARG A 307 -21.34 12.41 -31.80
N ALA A 308 -21.63 11.73 -30.70
CA ALA A 308 -22.93 11.09 -30.51
C ALA A 308 -23.98 12.12 -30.05
N PRO A 309 -25.22 12.05 -30.56
CA PRO A 309 -26.29 12.96 -30.19
C PRO A 309 -26.94 12.58 -28.86
N ARG A 310 -27.41 13.61 -28.14
CA ARG A 310 -28.42 13.54 -27.08
C ARG A 310 -29.61 12.70 -27.56
N VAL A 311 -29.98 11.68 -26.80
CA VAL A 311 -31.28 11.03 -26.89
C VAL A 311 -32.10 11.59 -25.72
N ASP A 312 -33.03 12.47 -26.04
CA ASP A 312 -34.16 12.80 -25.19
C ASP A 312 -35.10 11.58 -25.19
N SER A 313 -35.17 10.84 -24.09
CA SER A 313 -36.26 9.87 -23.85
C SER A 313 -37.37 10.60 -23.09
N SER A 314 -38.16 11.32 -23.86
CA SER A 314 -39.52 11.73 -23.50
C SER A 314 -40.45 10.51 -23.41
N VAL A 315 -41.21 10.45 -22.32
CA VAL A 315 -42.62 10.03 -22.29
C VAL A 315 -42.94 8.60 -22.75
N ASN A 316 -43.21 7.72 -21.79
CA ASN A 316 -44.41 6.89 -21.88
C ASN A 316 -44.97 6.61 -20.48
N ALA A 317 -45.89 7.48 -20.07
CA ALA A 317 -46.86 7.19 -19.02
C ALA A 317 -47.84 6.15 -19.59
N PHE A 318 -47.68 4.89 -19.20
CA PHE A 318 -48.72 3.88 -19.41
C PHE A 318 -49.49 3.72 -18.11
N ALA A 319 -50.55 4.52 -17.99
CA ALA A 319 -51.62 4.29 -17.04
C ALA A 319 -52.36 3.01 -17.45
N GLY A 320 -52.46 2.06 -16.52
CA GLY A 320 -53.13 0.78 -16.74
C GLY A 320 -53.41 0.06 -15.43
N ALA A 321 -54.25 0.67 -14.58
CA ALA A 321 -55.18 -0.07 -13.71
C ALA A 321 -56.55 -0.05 -14.43
N PRO A 322 -57.55 -0.93 -14.13
CA PRO A 322 -57.71 -1.73 -12.91
C PRO A 322 -58.28 -3.16 -13.19
N ALA A 323 -58.82 -3.78 -12.12
CA ALA A 323 -59.72 -4.95 -12.08
C ALA A 323 -59.01 -6.32 -12.06
N ASP A 324 -59.42 -7.35 -11.34
CA ASP A 324 -60.42 -7.64 -10.31
C ASP A 324 -60.22 -9.16 -9.99
N ALA A 325 -60.98 -9.71 -9.06
CA ALA A 325 -61.07 -11.14 -8.66
C ALA A 325 -60.08 -11.56 -7.55
N SER A 326 -60.48 -11.75 -6.29
CA SER A 326 -61.63 -12.50 -5.75
C SER A 326 -61.60 -14.01 -6.05
N HIS A 327 -61.49 -14.79 -4.97
CA HIS A 327 -62.00 -16.16 -4.77
C HIS A 327 -61.20 -17.39 -5.23
N ASN A 328 -61.22 -18.37 -4.31
CA ASN A 328 -60.87 -19.81 -4.34
C ASN A 328 -59.38 -20.14 -4.11
N ASP A 329 -58.97 -20.97 -3.15
CA ASP A 329 -59.63 -21.94 -2.24
C ASP A 329 -58.97 -21.92 -0.85
#